data_AF-A0A354XLB2-F1
#
_entry.id   AF-A0A354XLB2-F1
#
_cell.length_a   1.000
_cell.length_b   1.000
_cell.length_c   1.000
_cell.angle_alpha   90.00
_cell.angle_beta   90.00
_cell.angle_gamma   90.00
#
_symmetry.space_group_name_H-M   'P 1'
#
loop_
_entity.id
_entity.type
_entity.pdbx_description
1 polymer ?
#
loop_
_entity_poly.entity_id
_entity_poly.type
_entity_poly.pdbx_seq_one_letter_code
_entity_poly.pdbx_strand_id
1 'polypeptide(L)'
;MYEWVKAIHLMAVVTWFAALFYLPRLYVYHAMARDKGDEQAITYFKTMERKLYRGIMTPSMILVLIFGGWMLYLVPAWFSQGWMHAKLT
;
A
#
# COMPACT_ATOMS: atom_id res chain seq x y z
N MET A 1 13.63 19.93 7.32
CA MET A 1 12.18 19.66 7.34
C MET A 1 11.76 18.68 6.24
N TYR A 2 12.26 18.83 5.01
CA TYR A 2 12.03 17.91 3.88
C TYR A 2 12.46 16.46 4.12
N GLU A 3 13.63 16.21 4.73
CA GLU A 3 14.11 14.84 4.98
C GLU A 3 13.21 14.04 5.94
N TRP A 4 12.57 14.71 6.91
CA TRP A 4 11.60 14.07 7.80
C TRP A 4 10.33 13.67 7.06
N VAL A 5 9.82 14.53 6.17
CA VAL A 5 8.66 14.23 5.31
C VAL A 5 8.98 13.08 4.37
N LYS A 6 10.18 13.08 3.76
CA LYS A 6 10.65 11.98 2.90
C LYS A 6 10.77 10.67 3.68
N ALA A 7 11.30 10.68 4.90
CA ALA A 7 11.42 9.49 5.73
C ALA A 7 10.04 8.90 6.09
N ILE A 8 9.07 9.74 6.49
CA ILE A 8 7.71 9.29 6.80
C ILE A 8 7.01 8.75 5.54
N HIS A 9 7.17 9.41 4.39
CA HIS A 9 6.65 8.92 3.12
C HIS A 9 7.25 7.56 2.76
N LEU A 10 8.57 7.40 2.90
CA LEU A 10 9.26 6.14 2.61
C LEU A 10 8.75 5.01 3.53
N MET A 11 8.60 5.28 4.84
CA MET A 11 8.02 4.31 5.77
C MET A 11 6.58 3.93 5.40
N ALA A 12 5.77 4.90 4.97
CA ALA A 12 4.40 4.65 4.50
C ALA A 12 4.39 3.80 3.20
N VAL A 13 5.32 4.06 2.28
CA VAL A 13 5.48 3.27 1.05
C VAL A 13 5.89 1.84 1.39
N VAL A 14 6.89 1.66 2.25
CA VAL A 14 7.39 0.33 2.65
C VAL A 14 6.30 -0.48 3.34
N THR A 15 5.53 0.13 4.26
CA THR A 15 4.40 -0.55 4.91
C THR A 15 3.27 -0.89 3.95
N TRP A 16 2.98 -0.02 2.98
CA TRP A 16 2.01 -0.29 1.92
C TRP A 16 2.46 -1.44 0.99
N PHE A 17 3.74 -1.43 0.60
CA PHE A 17 4.33 -2.50 -0.21
C PHE A 17 4.31 -3.83 0.55
N ALA A 18 4.69 -3.84 1.82
CA ALA A 18 4.63 -5.05 2.65
C ALA A 18 3.20 -5.64 2.73
N ALA A 19 2.17 -4.79 2.87
CA ALA A 19 0.78 -5.21 2.86
C ALA A 19 0.36 -5.82 1.51
N LEU A 20 0.80 -5.23 0.39
CA LEU A 20 0.56 -5.74 -0.96
C LEU A 20 1.19 -7.12 -1.18
N PHE A 21 2.41 -7.36 -0.70
CA PHE A 21 3.08 -8.66 -0.83
C PHE A 21 2.48 -9.73 0.09
N TYR A 22 1.85 -9.35 1.20
CA TYR A 22 1.24 -10.30 2.13
C TYR A 22 -0.12 -10.83 1.63
N LEU A 23 -0.80 -10.06 0.78
CA LEU A 23 -2.13 -10.37 0.25
C LEU A 23 -2.20 -11.63 -0.65
N PRO A 24 -1.31 -11.81 -1.66
CA PRO A 24 -1.27 -13.01 -2.49
C PRO A 24 -1.11 -14.29 -1.70
N ARG A 25 -0.29 -14.25 -0.64
CA ARG A 25 -0.06 -15.39 0.23
C ARG A 25 -1.36 -15.84 0.92
N LEU A 26 -2.17 -14.89 1.39
CA LEU A 26 -3.48 -15.23 1.96
C LEU A 26 -4.43 -15.82 0.92
N TYR A 27 -4.44 -15.28 -0.31
CA TYR A 27 -5.29 -15.78 -1.38
C TYR A 27 -4.96 -17.22 -1.79
N VAL A 28 -3.69 -17.62 -1.78
CA VAL A 28 -3.30 -19.02 -2.04
C VAL A 28 -3.85 -19.95 -0.96
N TYR A 29 -3.74 -19.58 0.32
CA TYR A 29 -4.32 -20.37 1.41
C TYR A 29 -5.86 -20.41 1.35
N HIS A 30 -6.50 -19.31 0.93
CA HIS A 30 -7.94 -19.27 0.71
C HIS A 30 -8.39 -20.22 -0.40
N ALA A 31 -7.65 -20.28 -1.51
CA ALA A 31 -7.92 -21.21 -2.61
C ALA A 31 -7.76 -22.68 -2.17
N MET A 32 -6.72 -22.99 -1.39
CA MET A 32 -6.53 -24.34 -0.83
C MET A 32 -7.62 -24.73 0.19
N ALA A 33 -8.08 -23.80 1.02
CA ALA A 33 -9.17 -24.05 1.96
C ALA A 33 -10.51 -24.28 1.25
N ARG A 34 -10.75 -23.55 0.15
CA ARG A 34 -11.91 -23.75 -0.73
C ARG A 34 -11.91 -25.13 -1.39
N ASP A 35 -10.76 -25.61 -1.83
CA ASP A 35 -10.62 -26.94 -2.44
C ASP A 35 -10.86 -28.08 -1.43
N LYS A 36 -10.51 -27.86 -0.15
CA LYS A 36 -10.78 -28.80 0.95
C LYS A 36 -12.20 -28.75 1.53
N GLY A 37 -13.05 -27.82 1.10
CA GLY A 37 -14.41 -27.67 1.59
C GLY A 37 -14.54 -27.19 3.05
N ASP A 38 -13.50 -26.56 3.60
CA ASP A 38 -13.48 -26.12 5.01
C ASP A 38 -14.01 -24.67 5.14
N GLU A 39 -15.32 -24.54 5.38
CA GLU A 39 -16.00 -23.24 5.48
C GLU A 39 -15.50 -22.36 6.64
N GLN A 40 -14.99 -22.97 7.72
CA GLN A 40 -14.43 -22.21 8.84
C GLN A 40 -13.14 -21.51 8.41
N ALA A 41 -12.20 -22.24 7.80
CA ALA A 41 -10.95 -21.68 7.31
C ALA A 41 -11.19 -20.54 6.30
N ILE A 42 -12.13 -20.71 5.37
CA ILE A 42 -12.52 -19.69 4.38
C ILE A 42 -12.98 -18.39 5.06
N THR A 43 -13.79 -18.50 6.12
CA THR A 43 -14.34 -17.34 6.86
C THR A 43 -13.26 -16.63 7.68
N TYR A 44 -12.35 -17.39 8.30
CA TYR A 44 -11.18 -16.83 9.00
C TYR A 44 -10.24 -16.09 8.05
N PHE A 45 -9.90 -16.67 6.89
CA PHE A 45 -9.04 -16.04 5.89
C PHE A 45 -9.68 -14.77 5.31
N LYS A 46 -10.98 -14.79 4.98
CA LYS A 46 -11.72 -13.57 4.57
C LYS A 46 -11.63 -12.44 5.59
N THR A 47 -11.70 -12.79 6.88
CA THR A 47 -11.62 -11.81 7.97
C THR A 47 -10.20 -11.23 8.08
N MET A 48 -9.17 -12.07 7.93
CA MET A 48 -7.78 -11.62 7.92
C MET A 48 -7.46 -10.73 6.71
N GLU A 49 -7.93 -11.08 5.51
CA GLU A 49 -7.78 -10.25 4.30
C GLU A 49 -8.44 -8.88 4.48
N ARG A 50 -9.67 -8.86 5.02
CA ARG A 50 -10.40 -7.62 5.24
C ARG A 50 -9.74 -6.74 6.29
N LYS A 51 -9.21 -7.34 7.37
CA LYS A 51 -8.46 -6.60 8.40
C LYS A 51 -7.14 -6.05 7.83
N LEU A 52 -6.44 -6.81 7.00
CA LEU A 52 -5.20 -6.35 6.37
C LEU A 52 -5.48 -5.20 5.39
N TYR A 53 -6.50 -5.35 4.55
CA TYR A 53 -6.85 -4.36 3.54
C TYR A 53 -7.34 -3.06 4.17
N ARG A 54 -8.31 -3.13 5.09
CA ARG A 54 -8.86 -1.93 5.75
C ARG A 54 -7.96 -1.35 6.85
N GLY A 55 -7.16 -2.19 7.51
CA GLY A 55 -6.36 -1.79 8.66
C GLY A 55 -4.98 -1.28 8.28
N ILE A 56 -4.33 -1.87 7.28
CA ILE A 56 -2.96 -1.52 6.90
C ILE A 56 -2.94 -0.89 5.52
N MET A 57 -3.50 -1.56 4.52
CA MET A 57 -3.33 -1.13 3.13
C MET A 57 -4.00 0.21 2.83
N THR A 58 -5.26 0.43 3.26
CA THR A 58 -5.97 1.69 3.01
C THR A 58 -5.38 2.91 3.73
N PRO A 59 -5.09 2.90 5.05
CA PRO A 59 -4.48 4.06 5.68
C PRO A 59 -3.05 4.31 5.19
N SER A 60 -2.25 3.26 4.93
CA SER A 60 -0.91 3.44 4.37
C SER A 60 -0.96 4.05 2.97
N MET A 61 -1.90 3.62 2.10
CA MET A 61 -2.06 4.21 0.77
C MET A 61 -2.43 5.70 0.84
N ILE A 62 -3.34 6.08 1.75
CA ILE A 62 -3.74 7.47 1.97
C ILE A 62 -2.54 8.29 2.47
N LEU A 63 -1.76 7.76 3.42
CA LEU A 63 -0.54 8.41 3.89
C LEU A 63 0.45 8.62 2.74
N VAL A 64 0.71 7.60 1.92
CA VAL A 64 1.61 7.70 0.77
C VAL A 64 1.17 8.81 -0.18
N LEU A 65 -0.11 8.87 -0.52
CA LEU A 65 -0.65 9.90 -1.43
C LEU A 65 -0.56 11.30 -0.84
N ILE A 66 -0.93 11.49 0.44
CA ILE A 66 -0.89 12.80 1.11
C ILE A 66 0.55 13.27 1.27
N PHE A 67 1.44 12.43 1.80
CA PHE A 67 2.85 12.81 2.00
C PHE A 67 3.58 12.97 0.66
N GLY A 68 3.25 12.19 -0.37
CA GLY A 68 3.80 12.35 -1.72
C GLY A 68 3.37 13.66 -2.38
N GLY A 69 2.09 14.02 -2.27
CA GLY A 69 1.56 15.30 -2.76
C GLY A 69 2.12 16.50 -1.97
N TRP A 70 2.24 16.37 -0.65
CA TRP A 70 2.86 17.39 0.21
C TRP A 70 4.34 17.61 -0.14
N MET A 71 5.05 16.55 -0.49
CA MET A 71 6.46 16.64 -0.91
C MET A 71 6.63 17.34 -2.27
N LEU A 72 5.69 17.12 -3.20
CA LEU A 72 5.62 17.85 -4.48
C LEU A 72 5.34 19.35 -4.29
N TYR A 73 4.50 19.71 -3.32
CA TYR A 73 4.22 21.11 -2.99
C TYR A 73 5.43 21.83 -2.36
N LEU A 74 6.21 21.12 -1.53
CA LEU A 74 7.40 21.67 -0.86
C LEU A 74 8.60 21.85 -1.80
N VAL A 75 8.67 21.12 -2.92
CA VAL A 75 9.78 21.21 -3.87
C VAL A 75 9.23 21.44 -5.29
N PRO A 76 8.86 22.69 -5.63
CA PRO A 76 8.39 23.04 -6.98
C PRO A 76 9.46 22.79 -8.06
N ALA A 77 10.74 22.65 -7.70
CA ALA A 77 11.82 22.24 -8.61
C ALA A 77 11.65 20.81 -9.17
N TRP A 78 10.75 19.98 -8.61
CA TRP A 78 10.45 18.67 -9.18
C TRP A 78 9.57 18.75 -10.44
N PHE A 79 8.84 19.86 -10.63
CA PHE A 79 8.11 20.12 -11.87
C PHE A 79 9.03 20.33 -13.08
N SER A 80 10.29 20.72 -12.88
CA SER A 80 11.25 20.87 -13.97
C SER A 80 12.06 19.60 -14.28
N GLN A 81 11.86 18.49 -13.55
CA GLN A 81 12.51 17.23 -13.86
C GLN A 81 11.76 16.46 -14.95
N GLY A 82 12.48 16.05 -15.99
CA GLY A 82 11.91 15.41 -17.19
C GLY A 82 11.07 14.16 -16.93
N TRP A 83 11.26 13.46 -15.81
CA TRP A 83 10.44 12.32 -15.42
C TRP A 83 9.00 12.68 -15.02
N MET A 84 8.74 13.90 -14.50
CA MET A 84 7.38 14.38 -14.28
C MET A 84 6.67 14.73 -15.57
N HIS A 85 7.37 15.32 -16.54
CA HIS A 85 6.82 15.56 -17.87
C HIS A 85 6.50 14.25 -18.62
N ALA A 86 7.34 13.23 -18.48
CA ALA A 86 7.09 11.89 -19.04
C ALA A 86 5.93 11.12 -18.35
N LYS A 87 5.49 11.55 -17.16
CA LYS A 87 4.31 10.99 -16.48
C LYS A 87 3.00 11.73 -16.80
N LEU A 88 3.10 12.98 -17.28
CA LEU A 88 1.96 13.86 -17.57
C LEU A 88 1.67 13.99 -19.07
N THR A 89 2.63 13.63 -19.94
CA THR A 89 2.47 13.54 -21.40
C THR A 89 2.31 12.07 -21.78
#